data_AF-A0A5B3G956-F1
#
_entry.id   AF-A0A5B3G956-F1
#
_cell.length_a   1.000
_cell.length_b   1.000
_cell.length_c   1.000
_cell.angle_alpha   90.00
_cell.angle_beta   90.00
_cell.angle_gamma   90.00
#
_symmetry.space_group_name_H-M   'P 1'
#
loop_
_entity.id
_entity.type
_entity.pdbx_description
1 polymer ?
#
loop_
_entity_poly.entity_id
_entity_poly.type
_entity_poly.pdbx_seq_one_letter_code
_entity_poly.pdbx_strand_id
1 'polypeptide(L)'
;MTNTLKFLRTFTLDEFKEWKGILQIRIIRNEQTGKYFFGYGDKAGAVTSKYPAEPLDHPVISEVISEESGEQFLLLHNAGDNPQFTTVATL
;
A
#
# COMPACT_ATOMS: atom_id res chain seq x y z
N MET A 1 -15.75 -13.47 6.67
CA MET A 1 -15.55 -13.29 5.21
C MET A 1 -14.13 -12.80 5.03
N THR A 2 -13.25 -13.61 4.45
CA THR A 2 -11.85 -13.22 4.20
C THR A 2 -11.85 -12.21 3.06
N ASN A 3 -11.50 -10.96 3.33
CA ASN A 3 -11.26 -9.96 2.30
C ASN A 3 -10.01 -10.38 1.53
N THR A 4 -10.18 -11.21 0.51
CA THR A 4 -9.07 -11.72 -0.28
C THR A 4 -8.63 -10.64 -1.25
N LEU A 5 -7.41 -10.12 -1.02
CA LEU A 5 -6.76 -9.17 -1.92
C LEU A 5 -5.80 -9.95 -2.80
N LYS A 6 -5.97 -9.83 -4.12
CA LYS A 6 -5.04 -10.41 -5.08
C LYS A 6 -3.94 -9.39 -5.40
N PHE A 7 -2.73 -9.66 -4.94
CA PHE A 7 -1.58 -8.83 -5.28
C PHE A 7 -1.13 -9.12 -6.71
N LEU A 8 -1.10 -8.08 -7.54
CA LEU A 8 -0.67 -8.14 -8.93
C LEU A 8 0.81 -7.80 -9.08
N ARG A 9 1.22 -6.68 -8.47
CA ARG A 9 2.57 -6.16 -8.57
C ARG A 9 2.93 -5.40 -7.31
N THR A 10 4.19 -5.47 -6.90
CA THR A 10 4.72 -4.74 -5.75
C THR A 10 5.84 -3.82 -6.22
N PHE A 11 5.86 -2.62 -5.69
CA PHE A 11 6.85 -1.59 -5.95
C PHE A 11 7.42 -1.13 -4.60
N THR A 12 8.73 -0.95 -4.55
CA THR A 12 9.33 -0.13 -3.49
C THR A 12 8.83 1.31 -3.60
N LEU A 13 8.99 2.11 -2.54
CA LEU A 13 8.59 3.52 -2.59
C LEU A 13 9.30 4.27 -3.73
N ASP A 14 10.58 4.00 -3.96
CA ASP A 14 11.35 4.67 -5.00
C ASP A 14 10.94 4.22 -6.41
N GLU A 15 10.76 2.91 -6.65
CA GLU A 15 10.21 2.43 -7.92
C GLU A 15 8.82 3.01 -8.20
N PHE A 16 7.98 3.11 -7.16
CA PHE A 16 6.65 3.70 -7.32
C PHE A 16 6.73 5.20 -7.63
N LYS A 17 7.64 5.93 -6.99
CA LYS A 17 7.90 7.35 -7.25
C LYS A 17 8.33 7.57 -8.69
N GLU A 18 9.32 6.79 -9.16
CA GLU A 18 9.81 6.84 -10.53
C GLU A 18 8.72 6.48 -11.54
N TRP A 19 7.98 5.39 -11.28
CA TRP A 19 6.90 4.94 -12.16
C TRP A 19 5.77 5.97 -12.29
N LYS A 20 5.43 6.66 -11.21
CA LYS A 20 4.41 7.72 -11.21
C LYS A 20 4.95 9.11 -11.58
N GLY A 21 6.27 9.29 -11.62
CA GLY A 21 6.90 10.60 -11.80
C GLY A 21 6.62 11.57 -10.64
N ILE A 22 6.52 11.06 -9.41
CA ILE A 22 6.26 11.85 -8.19
C ILE A 22 7.51 11.96 -7.32
N LEU A 23 7.61 13.05 -6.57
CA LEU A 23 8.76 13.27 -5.69
C LEU A 23 8.57 12.69 -4.28
N GLN A 24 7.32 12.59 -3.82
CA GLN A 24 7.02 12.18 -2.45
C GLN A 24 5.64 11.54 -2.33
N ILE A 25 5.49 10.74 -1.28
CA ILE A 25 4.26 10.08 -0.86
C ILE A 25 3.91 10.61 0.53
N ARG A 26 2.64 10.90 0.79
CA ARG A 26 2.15 11.46 2.05
C ARG A 26 1.11 10.55 2.65
N ILE A 27 1.08 10.36 3.96
CA ILE A 27 -0.05 9.67 4.61
C ILE A 27 -1.10 10.70 5.00
N ILE A 28 -2.33 10.48 4.56
CA ILE A 28 -3.49 11.33 4.80
C ILE A 28 -4.51 10.50 5.57
N ARG A 29 -5.04 11.05 6.66
CA ARG A 29 -6.13 10.42 7.41
C ARG A 29 -7.44 11.08 7.01
N ASN A 30 -8.43 10.27 6.68
CA ASN A 30 -9.80 10.76 6.53
C ASN A 30 -10.42 10.92 7.92
N GLU A 31 -10.66 12.16 8.36
CA GLU A 31 -11.21 12.45 9.69
C GLU A 31 -12.64 11.93 9.89
N GLN A 32 -13.42 11.78 8.81
CA GLN A 32 -14.80 11.31 8.88
C GLN A 32 -14.88 9.79 9.12
N THR A 33 -14.01 9.02 8.47
CA THR A 33 -14.01 7.55 8.58
C THR A 33 -12.94 7.02 9.51
N GLY A 34 -11.98 7.85 9.90
CA GLY A 34 -10.78 7.47 10.66
C GLY A 34 -9.74 6.67 9.86
N LYS A 35 -10.00 6.35 8.58
CA LYS A 35 -9.13 5.53 7.74
C LYS A 35 -7.92 6.29 7.22
N TYR A 36 -6.83 5.58 7.01
CA TYR A 36 -5.59 6.11 6.46
C TYR A 36 -5.48 5.79 4.97
N PHE A 37 -5.03 6.79 4.22
CA PHE A 37 -4.76 6.74 2.79
C PHE A 37 -3.36 7.29 2.55
N PHE A 38 -2.73 6.92 1.45
CA PHE A 38 -1.49 7.55 1.03
C PHE A 38 -1.75 8.39 -0.22
N GLY A 39 -1.45 9.67 -0.14
CA GLY A 39 -1.48 10.60 -1.26
C GLY A 39 -0.20 10.52 -2.08
N TYR A 40 -0.35 10.47 -3.39
CA TYR A 40 0.74 10.43 -4.35
C TYR A 40 0.37 11.29 -5.57
N GLY A 41 1.07 12.41 -5.76
CA GLY A 41 0.64 13.44 -6.72
C GLY A 41 -0.78 13.92 -6.42
N ASP A 42 -1.67 13.89 -7.40
CA ASP A 42 -3.10 14.23 -7.29
C ASP A 42 -4.02 13.05 -6.97
N LYS A 43 -3.46 11.87 -6.67
CA LYS A 43 -4.22 10.64 -6.38
C LYS A 43 -3.97 10.15 -4.97
N ALA A 44 -4.84 9.26 -4.50
CA ALA A 44 -4.71 8.60 -3.21
C ALA A 44 -4.91 7.09 -3.34
N GLY A 45 -4.16 6.32 -2.55
CA GLY A 45 -4.29 4.87 -2.41
C GLY A 45 -4.58 4.48 -0.96
N ALA A 46 -4.92 3.21 -0.74
CA ALA A 46 -5.25 2.68 0.57
C ALA A 46 -3.99 2.39 1.40
N VAL A 47 -4.09 2.52 2.72
CA VAL A 47 -3.04 2.07 3.65
C VAL A 47 -3.55 0.81 4.37
N THR A 48 -2.63 -0.10 4.69
CA THR A 48 -2.93 -1.27 5.52
C THR A 48 -3.69 -0.89 6.79
N SER A 49 -4.69 -1.70 7.15
CA SER A 49 -5.49 -1.53 8.37
C SER A 49 -4.67 -1.71 9.65
N LYS A 50 -3.48 -2.30 9.54
CA LYS A 50 -2.51 -2.41 10.64
C LYS A 50 -1.95 -1.05 11.04
N TYR A 51 -1.92 -0.08 10.14
CA TYR A 51 -1.51 1.28 10.49
C TYR A 51 -2.65 2.02 11.20
N PRO A 52 -2.40 2.73 12.32
CA PRO A 52 -1.10 3.07 12.90
C PRO A 52 -0.65 2.15 14.05
N ALA A 53 -1.36 1.04 14.30
CA ALA A 53 -1.02 0.11 15.38
C ALA A 53 0.35 -0.55 15.17
N GLU A 54 0.66 -0.90 13.93
CA GLU A 54 2.00 -1.30 13.48
C GLU A 54 2.61 -0.17 12.65
N PRO A 55 3.81 0.33 13.00
CA PRO A 55 4.48 1.36 12.21
C PRO A 55 4.86 0.81 10.83
N LEU A 56 4.94 1.72 9.87
CA LEU A 56 5.43 1.37 8.55
C LEU A 56 6.96 1.19 8.61
N ASP A 57 7.41 -0.06 8.47
CA ASP A 57 8.82 -0.47 8.49
C ASP A 57 9.12 -1.14 7.15
N HIS A 58 10.01 -0.52 6.37
CA HIS A 58 10.23 -0.85 4.96
C HIS A 58 8.92 -0.98 4.14
N PRO A 59 8.10 0.09 4.06
CA PRO A 59 6.83 0.03 3.35
C PRO A 59 7.02 -0.10 1.85
N VAL A 60 6.11 -0.85 1.24
CA VAL A 60 6.00 -1.08 -0.20
C VAL A 60 4.59 -0.74 -0.67
N ILE A 61 4.46 -0.41 -1.95
CA ILE A 61 3.18 -0.17 -2.60
C ILE A 61 2.89 -1.35 -3.49
N SER A 62 1.82 -2.07 -3.20
CA SER A 62 1.33 -3.14 -4.07
C SER A 62 0.07 -2.72 -4.80
N GLU A 63 0.01 -3.04 -6.07
CA GLU A 63 -1.22 -3.02 -6.85
C GLU A 63 -2.00 -4.30 -6.54
N VAL A 64 -3.19 -4.13 -5.99
CA VAL A 64 -4.05 -5.22 -5.54
C VAL A 64 -5.42 -5.12 -6.21
N ILE A 65 -6.05 -6.27 -6.44
CA ILE A 65 -7.46 -6.35 -6.81
C ILE A 65 -8.23 -6.88 -5.61
N SER A 66 -9.28 -6.17 -5.22
CA SER A 66 -10.28 -6.73 -4.31
C SER A 66 -11.06 -7.81 -5.05
N GLU A 67 -10.96 -9.07 -4.64
CA GLU A 67 -11.76 -10.13 -5.25
C GLU A 67 -13.26 -9.97 -4.96
N GLU A 68 -13.62 -9.20 -3.94
CA GLU A 68 -15.01 -8.92 -3.58
C GLU A 68 -15.67 -7.91 -4.55
N SER A 69 -14.98 -6.80 -4.84
CA SER A 69 -15.52 -5.75 -5.72
C SER A 69 -15.00 -5.80 -7.15
N GLY A 70 -13.95 -6.58 -7.40
CA GLY A 70 -13.18 -6.53 -8.65
C GLY A 70 -12.37 -5.24 -8.83
N GLU A 71 -12.33 -4.37 -7.82
CA GLU A 71 -11.68 -3.07 -7.93
C GLU A 71 -10.17 -3.19 -7.74
N GLN A 72 -9.43 -2.64 -8.71
CA GLN A 72 -7.98 -2.51 -8.62
C GLN A 72 -7.61 -1.21 -7.93
N PHE A 73 -6.81 -1.30 -6.89
CA PHE A 73 -6.29 -0.14 -6.16
C PHE A 73 -4.86 -0.38 -5.69
N LEU A 74 -4.22 0.69 -5.24
CA LEU A 74 -2.88 0.63 -4.67
C LEU A 74 -2.97 0.55 -3.15
N LEU A 75 -2.22 -0.36 -2.57
CA LEU A 75 -2.15 -0.61 -1.13
C LEU A 75 -0.73 -0.35 -0.64
N LEU A 76 -0.59 0.57 0.30
CA LEU A 76 0.65 0.80 1.05
C LEU A 76 0.66 -0.08 2.30
N HIS A 77 1.67 -0.92 2.42
CA HIS A 77 1.83 -1.88 3.52
C HIS A 77 3.31 -2.24 3.72
N ASN A 78 3.64 -2.92 4.81
CA ASN A 78 5.02 -3.37 5.04
C ASN A 78 5.38 -4.52 4.09
N ALA A 79 6.63 -4.61 3.65
CA ALA A 79 7.05 -5.66 2.72
C ALA A 79 6.70 -7.07 3.21
N GLY A 80 6.84 -7.31 4.53
CA GLY A 80 6.49 -8.58 5.17
C GLY A 80 4.99 -8.88 5.31
N ASP A 81 4.11 -7.92 5.01
CA ASP A 81 2.66 -8.14 5.00
C ASP A 81 2.17 -8.80 3.71
N ASN A 82 3.00 -8.81 2.66
CA ASN A 82 2.62 -9.47 1.42
C ASN A 82 2.79 -11.00 1.54
N PRO A 83 1.70 -11.80 1.54
CA PRO A 83 1.83 -13.25 1.62
C PRO A 83 2.50 -13.87 0.38
N GLN A 84 2.61 -13.12 -0.72
CA GLN A 84 3.30 -13.57 -1.94
C GLN A 84 4.80 -13.26 -1.95
N PHE A 85 5.29 -12.40 -1.03
CA PHE A 85 6.70 -12.01 -0.99
C PHE A 85 7.26 -12.31 0.39
N THR A 86 8.22 -13.24 0.45
CA THR A 86 9.01 -13.47 1.65
C THR A 86 10.23 -12.57 1.59
N THR A 87 10.39 -11.67 2.56
CA THR A 87 11.64 -10.92 2.73
C THR A 87 12.75 -11.90 3.10
N VAL A 88 13.69 -12.13 2.19
CA VAL A 88 14.82 -13.06 2.38
C VAL A 88 16.07 -12.38 2.96
N ALA A 89 16.19 -11.05 2.81
CA ALA A 89 17.25 -10.25 3.40
C ALA A 89 16.86 -8.77 3.41
N THR A 90 17.32 -8.05 4.43
CA THR A 90 17.36 -6.57 4.47
C THR A 90 18.84 -6.19 4.41
N LEU A 91 19.22 -5.39 3.41
CA LEU A 91 20.61 -4.93 3.21
C LEU A 91 20.83 -3.58 3.89
#